data_AF-A0A7G8G240-F1
#
_entry.id   AF-A0A7G8G240-F1
#
_cell.length_a   1.000
_cell.length_b   1.000
_cell.length_c   1.000
_cell.angle_alpha   90.00
_cell.angle_beta   90.00
_cell.angle_gamma   90.00
#
_symmetry.space_group_name_H-M   'P 1'
#
loop_
_entity.id
_entity.type
_entity.pdbx_description
1 polymer ?
#
loop_
_entity_poly.entity_id
_entity_poly.type
_entity_poly.pdbx_seq_one_letter_code
_entity_poly.pdbx_strand_id
1 'polypeptide(L)'
;MAFAQSLTQLEIPTKGKGFTRLNERIESWLGSKDIEQGVLHLTCLHTSCSLTINENADPRVLKDLAAWMEAVVPQDGKGPADAQGQRRRYLHDDEGDDDMPAHIRTALTSQTMTLSVQNGRLLLGTWQAVYLWEHRQLGSTRRVACHLIGEKPATSTQASSSQATATRLTTTQTASNQTLLNLRNATRLNQQIQDRIQPEAWAEDGGNATDVDLLIDRLHDISDS
;
A
#
# COMPACT_ATOMS: atom_id res chain seq x y z
N MET A 1 7.11 -20.88 -17.64
CA MET A 1 5.80 -20.21 -17.78
C MET A 1 5.99 -18.94 -18.60
N ALA A 2 5.00 -18.51 -19.36
CA ALA A 2 5.11 -17.27 -20.14
C ALA A 2 4.89 -16.07 -19.22
N PHE A 3 5.67 -15.00 -19.41
CA PHE A 3 5.54 -13.76 -18.64
C PHE A 3 4.74 -12.73 -19.43
N ALA A 4 3.92 -11.94 -18.75
CA ALA A 4 3.08 -10.92 -19.37
C ALA A 4 2.96 -9.68 -18.49
N GLN A 5 2.59 -8.57 -19.11
CA GLN A 5 2.24 -7.34 -18.42
C GLN A 5 0.97 -6.71 -18.99
N SER A 6 0.25 -5.96 -18.15
CA SER A 6 -0.91 -5.17 -18.55
C SER A 6 -0.89 -3.83 -17.81
N LEU A 7 -1.03 -2.73 -18.55
CA LEU A 7 -1.20 -1.39 -18.01
C LEU A 7 -2.59 -0.87 -18.40
N THR A 8 -3.38 -0.42 -17.44
CA THR A 8 -4.73 0.11 -17.65
C THR A 8 -5.01 1.22 -16.63
N GLN A 9 -5.97 2.10 -16.91
CA GLN A 9 -6.48 3.05 -15.92
C GLN A 9 -7.90 2.68 -15.53
N LEU A 10 -8.20 2.67 -14.24
CA LEU A 10 -9.55 2.50 -13.70
C LEU A 10 -10.11 3.85 -13.28
N GLU A 11 -11.33 4.15 -13.72
CA GLU A 11 -12.11 5.30 -13.27
C GLU A 11 -12.90 4.96 -12.00
N ILE A 12 -12.71 5.72 -10.93
CA ILE A 12 -13.31 5.46 -9.63
C ILE A 12 -14.26 6.63 -9.29
N PRO A 13 -15.59 6.45 -9.42
CA PRO A 13 -16.53 7.46 -8.96
C PRO A 13 -16.53 7.52 -7.44
N THR A 14 -16.39 8.73 -6.89
CA THR A 14 -16.46 8.99 -5.44
C THR A 14 -17.69 9.84 -5.12
N LYS A 15 -18.24 9.69 -3.92
CA LYS A 15 -19.41 10.47 -3.47
C LYS A 15 -19.03 11.76 -2.74
N GLY A 16 -17.74 11.95 -2.47
CA GLY A 16 -17.22 12.98 -1.58
C GLY A 16 -16.27 12.34 -0.58
N LYS A 17 -15.90 13.13 0.42
CA LYS A 17 -14.90 12.77 1.43
C LYS A 17 -15.19 11.41 2.05
N GLY A 18 -14.17 10.56 2.10
CA GLY A 18 -14.27 9.23 2.70
C GLY A 18 -13.61 8.16 1.85
N PHE A 19 -14.05 6.91 2.04
CA PHE A 19 -13.38 5.74 1.50
C PHE A 19 -14.25 5.03 0.46
N THR A 20 -13.68 4.79 -0.72
CA THR A 20 -14.28 3.98 -1.78
C THR A 20 -13.51 2.68 -1.89
N ARG A 21 -14.15 1.54 -1.58
CA ARG A 21 -13.53 0.21 -1.68
C ARG A 21 -13.24 -0.12 -3.16
N LEU A 22 -12.02 -0.56 -3.44
CA LEU A 22 -11.55 -0.87 -4.79
C LEU A 22 -11.54 -2.36 -5.12
N ASN A 23 -11.68 -3.25 -4.12
CA ASN A 23 -11.55 -4.69 -4.29
C ASN A 23 -12.34 -5.24 -5.49
N GLU A 24 -13.65 -5.03 -5.55
CA GLU A 24 -14.49 -5.58 -6.63
C GLU A 24 -14.03 -5.11 -8.03
N ARG A 25 -13.63 -3.85 -8.14
CA ARG A 25 -13.17 -3.26 -9.40
C ARG A 25 -11.81 -3.80 -9.83
N ILE A 26 -10.90 -3.97 -8.87
CA ILE A 26 -9.58 -4.54 -9.12
C ILE A 26 -9.71 -6.03 -9.45
N GLU A 27 -10.48 -6.80 -8.69
CA GLU A 27 -10.71 -8.24 -8.91
C GLU A 27 -11.38 -8.51 -10.25
N SER A 28 -12.39 -7.71 -10.62
CA SER A 28 -13.02 -7.80 -11.95
C SER A 28 -12.01 -7.49 -13.07
N TRP A 29 -11.16 -6.48 -12.87
CA TRP A 29 -10.09 -6.17 -13.82
C TRP A 29 -9.05 -7.28 -13.90
N LEU A 30 -8.59 -7.83 -12.78
CA LEU A 30 -7.65 -8.96 -12.71
C LEU A 30 -8.21 -10.20 -13.41
N GLY A 31 -9.49 -10.52 -13.20
CA GLY A 31 -10.17 -11.63 -13.87
C GLY A 31 -10.26 -11.49 -15.39
N SER A 32 -10.11 -10.28 -15.93
CA SER A 32 -9.98 -10.04 -17.38
C SER A 32 -8.55 -10.23 -17.92
N LYS A 33 -7.57 -10.46 -17.04
CA LYS A 33 -6.16 -10.64 -17.39
C LYS A 33 -5.78 -12.12 -17.31
N ASP A 34 -4.95 -12.54 -18.25
CA ASP A 34 -4.38 -13.89 -18.32
C ASP A 34 -3.08 -13.97 -17.50
N ILE A 35 -3.12 -13.58 -16.21
CA ILE A 35 -1.97 -13.58 -15.29
C ILE A 35 -2.43 -14.18 -13.95
N GLU A 36 -1.83 -15.30 -13.55
CA GLU A 36 -2.19 -16.02 -12.32
C GLU A 36 -1.35 -15.61 -11.11
N GLN A 37 -0.05 -15.42 -11.29
CA GLN A 37 0.90 -15.07 -10.23
C GLN A 37 1.64 -13.81 -10.64
N GLY A 38 1.68 -12.80 -9.78
CA GLY A 38 2.35 -11.57 -10.15
C GLY A 38 2.27 -10.47 -9.11
N VAL A 39 2.55 -9.25 -9.58
CA VAL A 39 2.55 -8.03 -8.79
C VAL A 39 1.73 -6.98 -9.51
N LEU A 40 0.79 -6.38 -8.80
CA LEU A 40 0.00 -5.25 -9.24
C LEU A 40 0.53 -3.98 -8.57
N HIS A 41 1.02 -3.04 -9.38
CA HIS A 41 1.31 -1.69 -8.94
C HIS A 41 0.13 -0.75 -9.26
N LEU A 42 -0.33 -0.04 -8.25
CA LEU A 42 -1.37 0.98 -8.32
C LEU A 42 -0.76 2.37 -8.18
N THR A 43 -1.19 3.32 -9.01
CA THR A 43 -0.82 4.74 -8.90
C THR A 43 -2.08 5.60 -8.95
N CYS A 44 -2.35 6.35 -7.88
CA CYS A 44 -3.36 7.40 -7.86
C CYS A 44 -2.88 8.57 -8.73
N LEU A 45 -3.63 8.91 -9.77
CA LEU A 45 -3.27 9.98 -10.72
C LEU A 45 -3.82 11.35 -10.28
N HIS A 46 -3.89 11.58 -8.97
CA HIS A 46 -4.49 12.76 -8.34
C HIS A 46 -3.69 13.18 -7.10
N THR A 47 -3.69 14.47 -6.80
CA THR A 47 -2.99 15.07 -5.66
C THR A 47 -3.89 15.35 -4.46
N SER A 48 -5.20 15.10 -4.60
CA SER A 48 -6.21 15.40 -3.59
C SER A 48 -6.98 14.17 -3.10
N CYS A 49 -6.51 12.98 -3.46
CA CYS A 49 -6.96 11.69 -2.91
C CYS A 49 -5.79 10.72 -2.88
N SER A 50 -5.95 9.61 -2.17
CA SER A 50 -4.88 8.65 -1.87
C SER A 50 -5.36 7.21 -1.89
N LEU A 51 -4.43 6.27 -1.73
CA LEU A 51 -4.69 4.83 -1.61
C LEU A 51 -4.35 4.37 -0.19
N THR A 52 -5.10 3.42 0.33
CA THR A 52 -4.80 2.77 1.62
C THR A 52 -5.31 1.33 1.68
N ILE A 53 -4.65 0.50 2.49
CA ILE A 53 -5.16 -0.82 2.89
C ILE A 53 -5.58 -0.71 4.34
N ASN A 54 -6.83 -1.07 4.64
CA ASN A 54 -7.32 -1.01 6.01
C ASN A 54 -8.39 -2.07 6.26
N GLU A 55 -8.93 -2.05 7.47
CA GLU A 55 -9.94 -3.00 7.93
C GLU A 55 -11.19 -2.97 7.04
N ASN A 56 -11.72 -4.15 6.76
CA ASN A 56 -12.84 -4.39 5.87
C ASN A 56 -14.14 -4.81 6.61
N ALA A 57 -14.08 -5.00 7.92
CA ALA A 57 -15.14 -5.56 8.76
C ALA A 57 -15.87 -4.49 9.59
N ASP A 58 -15.15 -3.68 10.37
CA ASP A 58 -15.76 -2.63 11.17
C ASP A 58 -15.70 -1.25 10.47
N PRO A 59 -16.84 -0.66 10.07
CA PRO A 59 -16.85 0.67 9.46
C PRO A 59 -16.40 1.79 10.40
N ARG A 60 -16.32 1.57 11.72
CA ARG A 60 -15.83 2.56 12.69
C ARG A 60 -14.36 2.89 12.47
N VAL A 61 -13.54 1.91 12.07
CA VAL A 61 -12.11 2.12 11.79
C VAL A 61 -11.90 3.21 10.73
N LEU A 62 -12.68 3.18 9.65
CA LEU A 62 -12.61 4.18 8.60
C LEU A 62 -13.13 5.55 9.07
N LYS A 63 -14.17 5.58 9.92
CA LYS A 63 -14.68 6.83 10.50
C LYS A 63 -13.65 7.49 11.41
N ASP A 64 -13.03 6.73 12.29
CA ASP A 64 -12.02 7.22 13.23
C ASP A 64 -10.77 7.68 12.48
N LEU A 65 -10.36 6.96 11.44
CA LEU A 65 -9.26 7.36 10.57
C LEU A 65 -9.54 8.69 9.83
N ALA A 66 -10.78 8.89 9.35
CA ALA A 66 -11.19 10.16 8.76
C ALA A 66 -11.19 11.31 9.78
N ALA A 67 -11.75 11.08 10.97
CA ALA A 67 -11.79 12.07 12.05
C ALA A 67 -10.40 12.47 12.54
N TRP A 68 -9.50 11.48 12.68
CA TRP A 68 -8.11 11.75 13.03
C TRP A 68 -7.40 12.59 11.97
N MET A 69 -7.58 12.27 10.69
CA MET A 69 -6.98 13.03 9.59
C MET A 69 -7.53 14.47 9.50
N GLU A 70 -8.79 14.68 9.86
CA GLU A 70 -9.37 16.03 10.00
C GLU A 70 -8.72 16.84 11.12
N ALA A 71 -8.46 16.21 12.26
CA ALA A 71 -7.82 16.86 13.40
C ALA A 71 -6.35 17.24 13.11
N VAL A 72 -5.62 16.36 12.42
CA VAL A 72 -4.21 16.58 12.06
C VAL A 72 -4.06 17.58 10.92
N VAL A 73 -4.98 17.55 9.95
CA VAL A 73 -4.99 18.45 8.78
C VAL A 73 -6.33 19.18 8.71
N PRO A 74 -6.52 20.21 9.55
CA PRO A 74 -7.75 21.00 9.55
C PRO A 74 -7.81 21.92 8.33
N GLN A 75 -9.00 22.45 8.01
CA GLN A 75 -9.20 23.34 6.85
C GLN A 75 -8.60 24.74 7.04
N ASP A 76 -8.60 25.23 8.26
CA ASP A 76 -8.30 26.61 8.64
C ASP A 76 -6.81 26.88 8.89
N GLY A 77 -5.91 25.97 8.52
CA GLY A 77 -4.46 26.24 8.43
C GLY A 77 -3.71 26.49 9.75
N LYS A 78 -2.56 27.16 9.67
CA LYS A 78 -1.60 27.35 10.79
C LYS A 78 -1.84 28.68 11.52
N GLY A 79 -1.75 28.63 12.84
CA GLY A 79 -1.62 29.80 13.70
C GLY A 79 -2.39 29.63 15.01
N PRO A 80 -2.16 30.48 16.01
CA PRO A 80 -3.11 30.60 17.11
C PRO A 80 -4.48 30.95 16.53
N ALA A 81 -5.52 30.36 17.10
CA ALA A 81 -6.87 30.81 16.82
C ALA A 81 -6.98 32.31 17.18
N ASP A 82 -7.66 33.09 16.35
CA ASP A 82 -8.00 34.47 16.67
C ASP A 82 -9.00 34.53 17.83
N ALA A 83 -9.39 35.74 18.22
CA ALA A 83 -10.36 35.94 19.31
C ALA A 83 -11.74 35.31 19.04
N GLN A 84 -12.00 34.90 17.80
CA GLN A 84 -13.23 34.25 17.34
C GLN A 84 -13.03 32.73 17.13
N GLY A 85 -11.88 32.18 17.52
CA GLY A 85 -11.58 30.76 17.40
C GLY A 85 -11.14 30.33 16.00
N GLN A 86 -10.93 31.25 15.05
CA GLN A 86 -10.60 30.93 13.66
C GLN A 86 -9.09 30.93 13.45
N ARG A 87 -8.58 29.95 12.68
CA ARG A 87 -7.18 29.93 12.26
C ARG A 87 -7.01 30.55 10.88
N ARG A 88 -5.75 30.86 10.54
CA ARG A 88 -5.40 31.44 9.24
C ARG A 88 -5.46 30.37 8.15
N ARG A 89 -6.38 30.54 7.21
CA ARG A 89 -6.54 29.72 6.00
C ARG A 89 -5.21 29.51 5.27
N TYR A 90 -5.10 28.36 4.60
CA TYR A 90 -4.02 28.11 3.66
C TYR A 90 -4.07 29.09 2.49
N LEU A 91 -2.91 29.35 1.89
CA LEU A 91 -2.81 30.24 0.73
C LEU A 91 -3.34 29.61 -0.57
N HIS A 92 -3.40 28.29 -0.64
CA HIS A 92 -3.89 27.56 -1.82
C HIS A 92 -5.32 27.08 -1.54
N ASP A 93 -6.27 27.88 -1.98
CA ASP A 93 -7.72 27.67 -1.82
C ASP A 93 -8.47 27.88 -3.15
N ASP A 94 -7.76 27.72 -4.28
CA ASP A 94 -8.26 27.98 -5.63
C ASP A 94 -9.51 27.12 -5.94
N GLU A 95 -9.57 25.90 -5.41
CA GLU A 95 -10.74 25.02 -5.50
C GLU A 95 -11.57 24.95 -4.19
N GLY A 96 -11.41 25.91 -3.28
CA GLY A 96 -12.14 26.02 -2.02
C GLY A 96 -11.34 25.63 -0.76
N ASP A 97 -12.00 25.76 0.40
CA ASP A 97 -11.36 25.65 1.73
C ASP A 97 -10.70 24.30 2.05
N ASP A 98 -11.08 23.25 1.33
CA ASP A 98 -10.53 21.91 1.48
C ASP A 98 -9.44 21.57 0.42
N ASP A 99 -8.97 22.56 -0.35
CA ASP A 99 -8.00 22.36 -1.44
C ASP A 99 -6.61 22.00 -0.90
N MET A 100 -5.91 22.96 -0.29
CA MET A 100 -4.63 22.67 0.37
C MET A 100 -4.69 21.53 1.40
N PRO A 101 -5.72 21.42 2.28
CA PRO A 101 -5.84 20.27 3.18
C PRO A 101 -5.83 18.93 2.44
N ALA A 102 -6.51 18.80 1.30
CA ALA A 102 -6.50 17.56 0.53
C ALA A 102 -5.11 17.21 0.00
N HIS A 103 -4.33 18.21 -0.44
CA HIS A 103 -2.93 18.02 -0.83
C HIS A 103 -2.06 17.53 0.33
N ILE A 104 -2.20 18.12 1.52
CA ILE A 104 -1.44 17.70 2.71
C ILE A 104 -1.82 16.26 3.10
N ARG A 105 -3.12 15.93 3.12
CA ARG A 105 -3.58 14.57 3.44
C ARG A 105 -3.06 13.54 2.43
N THR A 106 -3.00 13.88 1.14
CA THR A 106 -2.37 13.03 0.13
C THR A 106 -0.86 12.87 0.37
N ALA A 107 -0.15 13.93 0.76
CA ALA A 107 1.28 13.86 1.07
C ALA A 107 1.61 13.03 2.33
N LEU A 108 0.69 12.99 3.30
CA LEU A 108 0.81 12.18 4.53
C LEU A 108 0.37 10.71 4.36
N THR A 109 -0.16 10.36 3.19
CA THR A 109 -0.67 9.02 2.89
C THR A 109 0.08 8.45 1.69
N SER A 110 -0.52 7.53 0.94
CA SER A 110 0.14 6.84 -0.17
C SER A 110 -0.55 7.16 -1.49
N GLN A 111 0.21 7.66 -2.47
CA GLN A 111 -0.27 7.77 -3.84
C GLN A 111 -0.05 6.48 -4.63
N THR A 112 0.87 5.63 -4.19
CA THR A 112 1.21 4.36 -4.86
C THR A 112 1.08 3.19 -3.92
N MET A 113 0.77 2.01 -4.46
CA MET A 113 0.67 0.77 -3.68
C MET A 113 1.04 -0.42 -4.55
N THR A 114 1.81 -1.34 -4.00
CA THR A 114 2.18 -2.58 -4.69
C THR A 114 1.56 -3.77 -3.96
N LEU A 115 0.83 -4.60 -4.69
CA LEU A 115 0.03 -5.72 -4.18
C LEU A 115 0.48 -7.02 -4.84
N SER A 116 0.50 -8.11 -4.07
CA SER A 116 0.72 -9.45 -4.63
C SER A 116 -0.56 -9.98 -5.26
N VAL A 117 -0.41 -10.67 -6.39
CA VAL A 117 -1.50 -11.35 -7.09
C VAL A 117 -1.23 -12.85 -7.07
N GLN A 118 -2.20 -13.63 -6.58
CA GLN A 118 -2.14 -15.08 -6.52
C GLN A 118 -3.44 -15.68 -7.05
N ASN A 119 -3.32 -16.66 -7.95
CA ASN A 119 -4.45 -17.31 -8.63
C ASN A 119 -5.40 -16.29 -9.29
N GLY A 120 -4.83 -15.24 -9.89
CA GLY A 120 -5.59 -14.18 -10.57
C GLY A 120 -6.38 -13.25 -9.63
N ARG A 121 -6.09 -13.27 -8.32
CA ARG A 121 -6.76 -12.45 -7.30
C ARG A 121 -5.75 -11.70 -6.44
N LEU A 122 -6.19 -10.64 -5.78
CA LEU A 122 -5.34 -9.97 -4.79
C LEU A 122 -5.07 -10.91 -3.61
N LEU A 123 -3.80 -11.02 -3.22
CA LEU A 123 -3.41 -11.67 -1.99
C LEU A 123 -3.50 -10.66 -0.84
N LEU A 124 -4.60 -10.70 -0.11
CA LEU A 124 -4.89 -9.85 1.05
C LEU A 124 -5.18 -10.71 2.28
N GLY A 125 -4.88 -10.17 3.47
CA GLY A 125 -5.34 -10.77 4.73
C GLY A 125 -6.86 -10.69 4.87
N THR A 126 -7.44 -11.54 5.73
CA THR A 126 -8.89 -11.66 5.95
C THR A 126 -9.59 -10.31 6.16
N TRP A 127 -8.95 -9.43 6.94
CA TRP A 127 -9.50 -8.14 7.32
C TRP A 127 -9.07 -7.00 6.42
N GLN A 128 -8.32 -7.24 5.35
CA GLN A 128 -7.79 -6.19 4.50
C GLN A 128 -8.72 -5.89 3.31
N ALA A 129 -8.87 -4.61 3.01
CA ALA A 129 -9.41 -4.13 1.75
C ALA A 129 -8.61 -2.92 1.25
N VAL A 130 -8.58 -2.75 -0.07
CA VAL A 130 -7.94 -1.63 -0.74
C VAL A 130 -8.97 -0.53 -0.94
N TYR A 131 -8.62 0.69 -0.55
CA TYR A 131 -9.50 1.85 -0.63
C TYR A 131 -8.84 2.99 -1.39
N LEU A 132 -9.63 3.72 -2.17
CA LEU A 132 -9.34 5.10 -2.51
C LEU A 132 -9.91 5.98 -1.41
N TRP A 133 -9.06 6.81 -0.81
CA TRP A 133 -9.44 7.77 0.21
C TRP A 133 -9.55 9.17 -0.43
N GLU A 134 -10.78 9.61 -0.61
CA GLU A 134 -11.15 10.94 -1.10
C GLU A 134 -11.01 11.96 0.02
N HIS A 135 -10.21 13.00 -0.21
CA HIS A 135 -9.94 14.04 0.80
C HIS A 135 -10.76 15.32 0.57
N ARG A 136 -11.35 15.47 -0.62
CA ARG A 136 -12.22 16.59 -1.00
C ARG A 136 -13.65 16.34 -0.52
N GLN A 137 -14.36 17.40 -0.14
CA GLN A 137 -15.74 17.35 0.35
C GLN A 137 -16.69 16.86 -0.75
N LEU A 138 -16.54 17.40 -1.96
CA LEU A 138 -17.31 16.98 -3.13
C LEU A 138 -16.63 15.84 -3.87
N GLY A 139 -17.43 14.86 -4.27
CA GLY A 139 -16.96 13.72 -5.04
C GLY A 139 -16.61 14.07 -6.47
N SER A 140 -15.72 13.29 -7.06
CA SER A 140 -15.35 13.35 -8.48
C SER A 140 -15.03 11.96 -9.03
N THR A 141 -14.80 11.86 -10.34
CA THR A 141 -14.26 10.65 -10.95
C THR A 141 -12.75 10.65 -10.86
N ARG A 142 -12.21 9.79 -10.00
CA ARG A 142 -10.77 9.59 -9.84
C ARG A 142 -10.23 8.58 -10.84
N ARG A 143 -8.92 8.58 -11.03
CA ARG A 143 -8.21 7.67 -11.94
C ARG A 143 -7.08 7.00 -11.19
N VAL A 144 -7.02 5.68 -11.29
CA VAL A 144 -5.95 4.86 -10.73
C VAL A 144 -5.32 4.07 -11.87
N ALA A 145 -4.03 4.25 -12.11
CA ALA A 145 -3.28 3.40 -13.03
C ALA A 145 -3.01 2.05 -12.36
N CYS A 146 -3.21 0.97 -13.10
CA CYS A 146 -3.02 -0.41 -12.70
C CYS A 146 -1.99 -1.04 -13.63
N HIS A 147 -0.79 -1.32 -13.13
CA HIS A 147 0.25 -2.03 -13.85
C HIS A 147 0.44 -3.42 -13.24
N LEU A 148 -0.05 -4.44 -13.94
CA LEU A 148 0.10 -5.82 -13.57
C LEU A 148 1.25 -6.44 -14.35
N ILE A 149 2.12 -7.16 -13.67
CA ILE A 149 3.22 -7.91 -14.26
C ILE A 149 3.25 -9.30 -13.60
N GLY A 150 3.35 -10.36 -14.39
CA GLY A 150 3.37 -11.71 -13.83
C GLY A 150 3.39 -12.85 -14.83
N GLU A 151 3.21 -14.05 -14.31
CA GLU A 151 3.18 -15.31 -15.06
C GLU A 151 1.77 -15.63 -15.54
N LYS A 152 1.68 -16.03 -16.81
CA LYS A 152 0.49 -16.63 -17.40
C LYS A 152 0.28 -18.05 -16.86
N PRO A 153 -0.97 -18.55 -16.84
CA PRO A 153 -1.23 -19.96 -16.61
C PRO A 153 -0.35 -20.83 -17.50
N ALA A 154 0.15 -21.95 -16.97
CA ALA A 154 0.77 -22.97 -17.81
C ALA A 154 -0.28 -23.44 -18.82
N THR A 155 -0.04 -23.20 -20.11
CA THR A 155 -0.93 -23.67 -21.16
C THR A 155 -0.94 -25.19 -21.08
N SER A 156 -2.06 -25.78 -20.64
CA SER A 156 -2.21 -27.23 -20.71
C SER A 156 -2.24 -27.60 -22.19
N THR A 157 -1.13 -28.06 -22.73
CA THR A 157 -1.11 -28.75 -24.01
C THR A 157 -1.95 -30.01 -23.82
N GLN A 158 -3.22 -29.97 -24.20
CA GLN A 158 -4.04 -31.18 -24.30
C GLN A 158 -3.47 -32.03 -25.44
N ALA A 159 -2.53 -32.92 -25.11
CA ALA A 159 -2.39 -34.15 -25.84
C ALA A 159 -3.58 -35.03 -25.47
N SER A 160 -4.51 -35.18 -26.42
CA SER A 160 -5.58 -36.17 -26.35
C SER A 160 -4.98 -37.58 -26.31
N SER A 161 -5.10 -38.27 -25.18
CA SER A 161 -5.12 -39.73 -25.19
C SER A 161 -5.94 -40.26 -24.02
N SER A 162 -6.87 -41.13 -24.40
CA SER A 162 -7.89 -41.83 -23.64
C SER A 162 -7.36 -42.86 -22.63
N GLN A 163 -8.22 -43.12 -21.64
CA GLN A 163 -8.37 -44.32 -20.79
C GLN A 163 -7.49 -44.52 -19.54
N ALA A 164 -8.19 -44.44 -18.39
CA ALA A 164 -8.22 -45.34 -17.23
C ALA A 164 -6.91 -45.83 -16.60
N THR A 165 -6.74 -45.60 -15.29
CA THR A 165 -7.02 -46.59 -14.20
C THR A 165 -6.50 -46.02 -12.87
N ALA A 166 -7.26 -46.23 -11.79
CA ALA A 166 -6.89 -45.84 -10.44
C ALA A 166 -5.63 -46.58 -9.96
N THR A 167 -4.69 -45.88 -9.33
CA THR A 167 -3.74 -46.46 -8.37
C THR A 167 -3.38 -45.42 -7.32
N ARG A 168 -3.71 -45.75 -6.07
CA ARG A 168 -3.39 -45.00 -4.86
C ARG A 168 -1.91 -45.21 -4.55
N LEU A 169 -1.10 -44.15 -4.57
CA LEU A 169 0.28 -44.17 -4.07
C LEU A 169 0.55 -42.91 -3.24
N THR A 170 0.80 -43.16 -1.96
CA THR A 170 1.47 -42.30 -0.99
C THR A 170 2.74 -41.71 -1.60
N THR A 171 2.89 -40.39 -1.61
CA THR A 171 4.18 -39.75 -1.93
C THR A 171 4.46 -38.62 -0.95
N THR A 172 5.34 -38.92 0.00
CA THR A 172 6.08 -37.97 0.82
C THR A 172 7.14 -37.29 -0.05
N GLN A 173 7.28 -35.98 0.11
CA GLN A 173 8.45 -35.15 -0.19
C GLN A 173 9.26 -35.43 -1.47
N THR A 174 9.09 -34.54 -2.45
CA THR A 174 10.22 -34.13 -3.30
C THR A 174 10.18 -32.62 -3.38
N ALA A 175 10.81 -31.95 -2.40
CA ALA A 175 11.12 -30.53 -2.52
C ALA A 175 11.99 -30.38 -3.78
N SER A 176 11.56 -29.52 -4.70
CA SER A 176 12.32 -29.28 -5.93
C SER A 176 13.74 -28.82 -5.56
N ASN A 177 14.75 -29.30 -6.28
CA ASN A 177 16.15 -28.85 -6.08
C ASN A 177 16.26 -27.32 -6.16
N GLN A 178 15.36 -26.68 -6.91
CA GLN A 178 15.22 -25.23 -6.99
C GLN A 178 14.79 -24.59 -5.66
N THR A 179 13.85 -25.20 -4.93
CA THR A 179 13.41 -24.74 -3.60
C THR A 179 14.56 -24.83 -2.59
N LEU A 180 15.33 -25.92 -2.62
CA LEU A 180 16.50 -26.09 -1.72
C LEU A 180 17.64 -25.13 -2.06
N LEU A 181 17.91 -24.87 -3.35
CA LEU A 181 18.89 -23.88 -3.80
C LEU A 181 18.50 -22.45 -3.40
N ASN A 182 17.22 -22.09 -3.55
CA ASN A 182 16.70 -20.77 -3.17
C ASN A 182 16.79 -20.53 -1.66
N LEU A 183 16.48 -21.55 -0.84
CA LEU A 183 16.64 -21.47 0.61
C LEU A 183 18.10 -21.30 1.02
N ARG A 184 19.04 -22.05 0.42
CA ARG A 184 20.47 -21.91 0.71
C ARG A 184 21.01 -20.53 0.35
N ASN A 185 20.55 -19.96 -0.76
CA ASN A 185 20.94 -18.60 -1.17
C ASN A 185 20.37 -17.53 -0.22
N ALA A 186 19.12 -17.68 0.23
CA ALA A 186 18.49 -16.78 1.19
C ALA A 186 19.19 -16.82 2.56
N THR A 187 19.55 -18.00 3.06
CA THR A 187 20.29 -18.13 4.33
C THR A 187 21.68 -17.49 4.23
N ARG A 188 22.38 -17.67 3.10
CA ARG A 188 23.71 -17.08 2.88
C ARG A 188 23.64 -15.54 2.83
N LEU A 189 22.63 -14.98 2.16
CA LEU A 189 22.41 -13.54 2.11
C LEU A 189 22.09 -12.97 3.49
N ASN A 190 21.21 -13.62 4.25
CA ASN A 190 20.91 -13.20 5.62
C ASN A 190 22.14 -13.25 6.51
N GLN A 191 22.97 -14.29 6.40
CA GLN A 191 24.24 -14.34 7.15
C GLN A 191 25.16 -13.18 6.77
N GLN A 192 25.31 -12.88 5.47
CA GLN A 192 26.11 -11.74 5.01
C GLN A 192 25.59 -10.38 5.47
N ILE A 193 24.27 -10.24 5.65
CA ILE A 193 23.66 -9.03 6.22
C ILE A 193 23.97 -8.96 7.72
N GLN A 194 23.79 -10.07 8.45
CA GLN A 194 24.08 -10.13 9.89
C GLN A 194 25.57 -9.90 10.20
N ASP A 195 26.48 -10.42 9.37
CA ASP A 195 27.92 -10.21 9.50
C ASP A 195 28.34 -8.74 9.24
N ARG A 196 27.48 -7.94 8.59
CA ARG A 196 27.70 -6.51 8.33
C ARG A 196 27.03 -5.60 9.37
N ILE A 197 26.12 -6.12 10.18
CA ILE A 197 25.52 -5.35 11.27
C ILE A 197 26.58 -5.27 12.36
N GLN A 198 27.12 -4.07 12.57
CA GLN A 198 27.88 -3.74 13.78
C GLN A 198 26.88 -3.23 14.83
N PRO A 199 26.51 -4.04 15.83
CA PRO A 199 25.50 -3.66 16.83
C PRO A 199 25.95 -2.49 17.70
N GLU A 200 27.27 -2.26 17.77
CA GLU A 200 27.92 -1.22 18.55
C GLU A 200 28.65 -0.18 17.68
N ALA A 201 28.22 0.02 16.42
CA ALA A 201 28.76 1.11 15.60
C ALA A 201 28.68 2.49 16.29
N TRP A 202 27.69 2.66 17.18
CA TRP A 202 27.52 3.85 18.03
C TRP A 202 28.57 3.99 19.16
N ALA A 203 29.26 2.90 19.54
CA ALA A 203 30.29 2.91 20.58
C ALA A 203 31.69 3.22 20.02
N GLU A 204 31.93 2.97 18.73
CA GLU A 204 33.24 3.19 18.08
C GLU A 204 33.51 4.66 17.73
N ASP A 205 32.48 5.50 17.56
CA ASP A 205 32.62 6.90 17.11
C ASP A 205 32.83 7.92 18.25
N GLY A 206 33.19 7.44 19.45
CA GLY A 206 33.61 8.29 20.57
C GLY A 206 32.51 9.16 21.19
N GLY A 207 31.23 8.92 20.88
CA GLY A 207 30.11 9.60 21.51
C GLY A 207 30.00 11.09 21.19
N ASN A 208 30.44 11.52 20.00
CA ASN A 208 30.11 12.87 19.53
C ASN A 208 28.62 12.91 19.19
N ALA A 209 27.82 13.47 20.10
CA ALA A 209 26.40 13.72 19.87
C ALA A 209 26.23 14.45 18.54
N THR A 210 25.54 13.81 17.60
CA THR A 210 25.20 14.44 16.33
C THR A 210 24.12 15.48 16.56
N ASP A 211 23.96 16.44 15.64
CA ASP A 211 22.88 17.42 15.70
C ASP A 211 21.48 16.76 15.77
N VAL A 212 21.38 15.49 15.34
CA VAL A 212 20.17 14.67 15.43
C VAL A 212 19.92 14.19 16.86
N ASP A 213 20.97 13.76 17.58
CA ASP A 213 20.86 13.29 18.97
C ASP A 213 20.43 14.44 19.90
N LEU A 214 21.03 15.62 19.72
CA LEU A 214 20.66 16.82 20.48
C LEU A 214 19.21 17.29 20.20
N LEU A 215 18.68 16.98 19.02
CA LEU A 215 17.32 17.32 18.64
C LEU A 215 16.29 16.36 19.23
N ILE A 216 16.66 15.07 19.37
CA ILE A 216 15.87 14.06 20.06
C ILE A 216 15.81 14.34 21.57
N ASP A 217 16.94 14.69 22.19
CA ASP A 217 16.98 15.06 23.61
C ASP A 217 16.10 16.30 23.89
N ARG A 218 16.15 17.32 23.02
CA ARG A 218 15.25 18.49 23.13
C ARG A 218 13.78 18.15 22.95
N LEU A 219 13.46 17.16 22.12
CA LEU A 219 12.07 16.71 21.94
C LEU A 219 11.55 15.99 23.18
N HIS A 220 12.41 15.24 23.87
CA HIS A 220 12.09 14.63 25.17
C HIS A 220 11.92 15.67 26.28
N ASP A 221 12.78 16.68 26.36
CA ASP A 221 12.65 17.76 27.35
C ASP A 221 11.35 18.56 27.17
N ILE A 222 10.86 18.71 25.93
CA ILE A 222 9.59 19.40 25.62
C ILE A 222 8.37 18.51 25.93
N SER A 223 8.50 17.18 25.89
CA SER A 223 7.37 16.29 26.21
C SER A 223 7.12 16.15 27.71
N ASP A 224 8.16 16.40 28.52
CA ASP A 224 8.13 16.21 29.97
C ASP A 224 7.86 17.51 30.75
N SER A 225 7.64 18.64 30.04
CA SER A 225 7.29 19.97 30.56
C SER A 225 5.86 20.37 30.25
#